data_AF-A0A1Q3AAB0-F1
#
_entry.id   AF-A0A1Q3AAB0-F1
#
_cell.length_a   1.000
_cell.length_b   1.000
_cell.length_c   1.000
_cell.angle_alpha   90.00
_cell.angle_beta   90.00
_cell.angle_gamma   90.00
#
_symmetry.space_group_name_H-M   'P 1'
#
loop_
_entity.id
_entity.type
_entity.pdbx_description
1 polymer ?
#
loop_
_entity_poly.entity_id
_entity_poly.type
_entity_poly.pdbx_seq_one_letter_code
_entity_poly.pdbx_strand_id
1 'polypeptide(L)'
;MGRIKAFDLVTLAVVSIGGIYMGAQFFEPIVVDQLRRDGNLRKDIQVPQYDENQDGSKNAENLRAKLTQIHERELQEAGQKDPKP
;
A
#
# COMPACT_ATOMS: atom_id res chain seq x y z
N MET A 1 -13.57 22.65 14.43
CA MET A 1 -12.36 21.87 14.08
C MET A 1 -12.82 20.54 13.52
N GLY A 2 -12.55 20.27 12.24
CA GLY A 2 -13.06 19.08 11.53
C GLY A 2 -12.47 17.81 12.12
N ARG A 3 -13.32 16.92 12.63
CA ARG A 3 -12.91 15.57 13.01
C ARG A 3 -12.66 14.81 11.71
N ILE A 4 -11.40 14.52 11.41
CA ILE A 4 -11.04 13.66 10.28
C ILE A 4 -11.70 12.32 10.55
N LYS A 5 -12.68 11.94 9.72
CA LYS A 5 -13.34 10.65 9.88
C LYS A 5 -12.35 9.58 9.44
N ALA A 6 -12.31 8.46 10.16
CA ALA A 6 -11.45 7.32 9.80
C ALA A 6 -11.65 6.90 8.33
N PHE A 7 -12.89 7.01 7.84
CA PHE A 7 -13.23 6.80 6.44
C PHE A 7 -12.47 7.73 5.48
N ASP A 8 -12.44 9.05 5.74
CA ASP A 8 -11.73 10.02 4.88
C ASP A 8 -10.23 9.71 4.82
N LEU A 9 -9.66 9.25 5.92
CA LEU A 9 -8.24 8.88 6.03
C LEU A 9 -7.93 7.61 5.22
N VAL A 10 -8.83 6.62 5.26
CA VAL A 10 -8.74 5.41 4.42
C VAL A 10 -8.91 5.75 2.95
N THR A 11 -9.88 6.59 2.58
CA THR A 11 -10.08 6.99 1.18
C THR A 11 -8.86 7.72 0.64
N LEU A 12 -8.29 8.65 1.42
CA LEU A 12 -7.06 9.36 1.06
C LEU A 12 -5.90 8.39 0.85
N ALA A 13 -5.73 7.41 1.75
CA ALA A 13 -4.68 6.40 1.61
C ALA A 13 -4.84 5.55 0.35
N VAL A 14 -6.06 5.07 0.07
CA VAL A 14 -6.36 4.23 -1.10
C VAL A 14 -6.12 5.01 -2.39
N VAL A 15 -6.61 6.25 -2.48
CA VAL A 15 -6.42 7.10 -3.67
C VAL A 15 -4.95 7.45 -3.86
N SER A 16 -4.20 7.70 -2.78
CA SER A 16 -2.78 8.01 -2.86
C SER A 16 -1.96 6.82 -3.35
N ILE A 17 -2.17 5.63 -2.78
CA ILE A 17 -1.46 4.41 -3.19
C ILE A 17 -1.85 4.03 -4.62
N GLY A 18 -3.15 4.06 -4.95
CA GLY A 18 -3.65 3.77 -6.30
C GLY A 18 -3.11 4.74 -7.34
N GLY A 19 -3.06 6.03 -7.02
CA GLY A 19 -2.51 7.08 -7.90
C GLY A 19 -1.01 6.91 -8.14
N ILE A 20 -0.24 6.59 -7.11
CA ILE A 20 1.20 6.31 -7.25
C ILE A 20 1.42 5.05 -8.10
N TYR A 21 0.67 3.98 -7.85
CA TYR A 21 0.77 2.73 -8.61
C TYR A 21 0.42 2.93 -10.09
N MET A 22 -0.73 3.54 -10.38
CA MET A 22 -1.12 3.83 -11.76
C MET A 22 -0.17 4.81 -12.44
N GLY A 23 0.31 5.83 -11.72
CA GLY A 23 1.29 6.78 -12.24
C GLY A 23 2.59 6.10 -12.61
N ALA A 24 3.15 5.30 -11.70
CA ALA A 24 4.38 4.54 -11.97
C ALA A 24 4.22 3.63 -13.19
N GLN A 25 3.15 2.82 -13.24
CA GLN A 25 2.90 1.92 -14.37
C GLN A 25 2.65 2.65 -15.70
N PHE A 26 2.03 3.84 -15.66
CA PHE A 26 1.76 4.65 -16.86
C PHE A 26 3.01 5.37 -17.39
N PHE A 27 3.79 5.99 -16.49
CA PHE A 27 4.95 6.78 -16.87
C PHE A 27 6.18 5.92 -17.19
N GLU A 28 6.29 4.73 -16.61
CA GLU A 28 7.40 3.80 -16.86
C GLU A 28 7.63 3.50 -18.36
N PRO A 29 6.64 3.01 -19.15
CA PRO A 29 6.87 2.73 -20.57
C PRO A 29 7.24 3.99 -21.36
N ILE A 30 6.64 5.13 -21.03
CA ILE A 30 6.89 6.40 -21.72
C ILE A 30 8.34 6.86 -21.50
N VAL A 31 8.78 6.85 -20.24
CA VAL A 31 10.13 7.32 -19.86
C VAL A 31 11.19 6.32 -20.32
N VAL A 32 10.95 5.01 -20.17
CA VAL A 32 11.89 3.97 -20.61
C VAL A 32 12.04 3.96 -22.13
N ASP A 33 10.95 4.11 -22.89
CA ASP A 33 11.02 4.18 -24.35
C ASP A 33 11.72 5.44 -24.85
N GLN A 34 11.51 6.60 -24.20
CA GLN A 34 12.26 7.82 -24.51
C GLN A 34 13.75 7.67 -24.21
N LEU A 35 14.13 7.21 -23.02
CA LEU A 35 15.52 6.98 -22.65
C LEU A 35 16.21 5.96 -23.58
N ARG A 36 15.48 4.95 -24.04
CA ARG A 36 15.97 3.96 -25.02
C ARG A 36 16.21 4.59 -26.39
N ARG A 37 15.29 5.45 -26.87
CA ARG A 37 15.42 6.16 -28.15
C ARG A 37 16.58 7.16 -28.13
N ASP A 38 16.78 7.83 -27.01
CA ASP A 38 17.82 8.84 -26.83
C ASP A 38 19.22 8.25 -26.62
N GLY A 39 19.34 6.92 -26.54
CA GLY A 39 20.62 6.23 -26.33
C GLY A 39 21.22 6.42 -24.93
N ASN A 40 20.51 7.13 -24.05
CA ASN A 40 20.93 7.43 -22.68
C ASN A 40 20.47 6.37 -21.65
N LEU A 41 19.72 5.36 -22.09
CA LEU A 41 19.41 4.22 -21.23
C LEU A 41 20.67 3.40 -20.98
N ARG A 42 21.22 3.51 -19.77
CA ARG A 42 22.29 2.63 -19.29
C ARG A 42 21.85 1.17 -19.39
N LYS A 43 22.54 0.38 -20.22
CA LYS A 43 22.26 -1.04 -20.48
C LYS A 43 22.97 -1.99 -19.50
N ASP A 44 23.85 -1.43 -18.69
CA ASP A 44 24.68 -2.08 -17.67
C ASP A 44 23.93 -2.34 -16.35
N ILE A 45 22.78 -1.69 -16.15
CA ILE A 45 21.94 -1.87 -14.97
C ILE A 45 20.63 -2.51 -15.43
N GLN A 46 20.30 -3.67 -14.84
CA GLN A 46 19.03 -4.33 -15.11
C GLN A 46 17.88 -3.42 -14.64
N VAL A 47 17.01 -3.02 -15.56
CA VAL A 47 15.78 -2.29 -15.23
C VAL A 47 14.93 -3.24 -14.36
N PRO A 48 14.62 -2.87 -13.11
CA PRO A 48 13.77 -3.70 -12.26
C PRO A 48 12.41 -3.83 -12.93
N GLN A 49 12.05 -5.05 -13.33
CA GLN A 49 10.73 -5.37 -13.85
C GLN A 49 9.76 -5.36 -12.67
N TYR A 50 8.87 -4.37 -12.62
CA TYR A 50 7.73 -4.39 -11.73
C TYR A 50 6.70 -5.35 -12.32
N ASP A 51 6.87 -6.65 -12.03
CA ASP A 51 5.92 -7.68 -12.42
C ASP A 51 4.53 -7.30 -11.86
N GLU A 52 3.50 -7.25 -12.72
CA GLU A 52 2.10 -6.99 -12.32
C GLU A 52 1.63 -8.01 -11.27
N ASN A 53 2.31 -9.15 -11.21
CA ASN A 53 2.21 -10.15 -10.16
C ASN A 53 3.15 -9.78 -9.01
N GLN A 54 2.83 -8.70 -8.30
CA GLN A 54 3.38 -8.51 -6.96
C GLN A 54 2.82 -9.63 -6.09
N ASP A 55 3.54 -10.77 -6.05
CA ASP A 55 3.34 -11.83 -5.06
C ASP A 55 3.08 -11.14 -3.73
N GLY A 56 1.87 -11.37 -3.21
CA GLY A 56 1.28 -10.63 -2.10
C GLY A 56 2.35 -10.28 -1.08
N SER A 57 2.74 -8.99 -1.07
CA SER A 57 3.88 -8.52 -0.29
C SER A 57 3.77 -9.10 1.10
N LYS A 58 4.79 -9.82 1.59
CA LYS A 58 4.83 -10.39 2.95
C LYS A 58 4.43 -9.38 4.04
N ASN A 59 4.54 -8.08 3.72
CA ASN A 59 4.05 -6.96 4.51
C ASN A 59 2.53 -6.91 4.66
N ALA A 60 1.75 -7.20 3.62
CA ALA A 60 0.29 -7.22 3.63
C ALA A 60 -0.26 -8.37 4.50
N GLU A 61 0.35 -9.56 4.42
CA GLU A 61 0.00 -10.68 5.30
C GLU A 61 0.33 -10.37 6.77
N ASN A 62 1.52 -9.81 7.04
CA ASN A 62 1.89 -9.35 8.38
C ASN A 62 0.97 -8.24 8.90
N LEU A 63 0.52 -7.32 8.04
CA LEU A 63 -0.44 -6.28 8.42
C LEU A 63 -1.80 -6.89 8.80
N ARG A 64 -2.32 -7.82 8.00
CA ARG A 64 -3.57 -8.53 8.31
C ARG A 64 -3.46 -9.26 9.64
N ALA A 65 -2.37 -10.00 9.87
CA ALA A 65 -2.15 -10.71 11.13
C ALA A 65 -2.10 -9.77 12.34
N LYS A 66 -1.43 -8.61 12.22
CA LYS A 66 -1.40 -7.59 13.28
C LYS A 66 -2.78 -6.96 13.54
N LEU A 67 -3.56 -6.71 12.50
CA LEU A 67 -4.91 -6.15 12.64
C LEU A 67 -5.87 -7.12 13.34
N THR A 68 -5.78 -8.41 13.04
CA THR A 68 -6.57 -9.44 13.73
C THR A 68 -6.21 -9.52 15.22
N GLN A 69 -4.92 -9.47 15.57
CA GLN A 69 -4.49 -9.45 16.98
C GLN A 69 -5.01 -8.23 17.74
N ILE A 70 -5.02 -7.05 17.11
CA ILE A 70 -5.53 -5.83 17.74
C ILE A 70 -7.05 -5.95 17.98
N HIS A 71 -7.80 -6.48 17.00
CA HIS A 71 -9.24 -6.67 17.14
C HIS A 71 -9.59 -7.64 18.29
N GLU A 72 -8.86 -8.74 18.43
CA GLU A 72 -9.05 -9.71 19.52
C GLU A 72 -8.73 -9.10 20.89
N ARG A 73 -7.70 -8.26 21.00
CA ARG A 73 -7.39 -7.54 22.25
C ARG A 73 -8.51 -6.58 22.63
N GLU A 74 -9.03 -5.81 21.68
CA GLU A 74 -10.13 -4.86 21.94
C GLU A 74 -11.40 -5.59 22.42
N LEU A 75 -11.69 -6.77 21.87
CA LEU A 75 -12.81 -7.61 22.33
C LEU A 75 -12.61 -8.16 23.74
N GLN A 76 -11.39 -8.57 24.09
CA GLN A 76 -11.06 -9.04 25.45
C GLN A 76 -11.10 -7.90 26.47
N GLU A 77 -10.59 -6.73 26.12
CA GLU A 77 -10.62 -5.54 26.97
C GLU A 77 -12.05 -4.98 27.13
N ALA A 78 -12.89 -5.07 26.09
CA ALA A 78 -14.30 -4.73 26.16
C ALA A 78 -15.09 -5.75 27.02
N GLY A 79 -14.82 -7.04 26.89
CA GLY A 79 -15.42 -8.09 27.71
C GLY A 79 -14.99 -8.06 29.19
N GLN A 80 -13.80 -7.52 29.48
CA GLN A 80 -13.30 -7.35 30.85
C GLN A 80 -13.81 -6.06 31.53
N LYS A 81 -14.30 -5.08 30.77
CA LYS A 81 -14.88 -3.82 31.27
C LYS A 81 -16.35 -3.90 31.66
N ASP A 82 -17.01 -5.04 31.49
CA ASP A 82 -18.33 -5.33 32.07
C ASP A 82 -18.21 -6.27 33.30
N PRO A 83 -17.70 -5.80 34.47
CA PRO A 83 -18.12 -6.40 35.72
C PRO A 83 -19.54 -5.91 35.99
N LYS A 84 -20.52 -6.72 35.59
CA LYS A 84 -21.92 -6.54 35.99
C LYS A 84 -22.00 -6.56 37.54
N PRO A 85 -22.66 -5.60 38.20
CA PRO A 85 -22.90 -5.64 39.65
C PRO A 85 -23.83 -6.80 40.04
#